data_AF-A0A355A4D9-F1
#
_entry.id   AF-A0A355A4D9-F1
#
_cell.length_a   1.000
_cell.length_b   1.000
_cell.length_c   1.000
_cell.angle_alpha   90.00
_cell.angle_beta   90.00
_cell.angle_gamma   90.00
#
_symmetry.space_group_name_H-M   'P 1'
#
loop_
_entity.id
_entity.type
_entity.pdbx_description
1 polymer ?
#
loop_
_entity_poly.entity_id
_entity_poly.type
_entity_poly.pdbx_seq_one_letter_code
_entity_poly.pdbx_strand_id
1 'polypeptide(L)'
;QVELKGSLDLLGQGRLPFSATAYLEKASDQSLRLTPIGLKVGGVPLLSGLFKRYVSKITWEFPLEMPWPVRLDTFQIKPGVIKMEWREEREGGKG
;
A
#
# COMPACT_ATOMS: atom_id res chain seq x y z
N GLN A 1 -9.29 4.38 -2.36
CA GLN A 1 -8.11 4.58 -3.22
C GLN A 1 -7.28 5.72 -2.62
N VAL A 2 -5.97 5.69 -2.81
CA VAL A 2 -5.05 6.74 -2.37
C VAL A 2 -4.15 7.18 -3.53
N GLU A 3 -3.65 8.41 -3.46
CA GLU A 3 -2.61 8.90 -4.35
C GLU A 3 -1.23 8.75 -3.69
N LEU A 4 -0.28 8.24 -4.45
CA LEU A 4 1.13 8.13 -4.05
C LEU A 4 1.95 9.04 -4.96
N LYS A 5 2.91 9.75 -4.38
CA LYS A 5 3.88 10.56 -5.11
C LYS A 5 5.27 10.31 -4.53
N GLY A 6 6.28 10.33 -5.38
CA GLY A 6 7.65 10.13 -4.95
C GLY A 6 8.61 10.10 -6.13
N SER A 7 9.72 9.38 -5.99
CA SER A 7 10.69 9.18 -7.08
C SER A 7 10.99 7.69 -7.28
N LEU A 8 11.00 7.23 -8.53
CA LEU A 8 11.36 5.86 -8.91
C LEU A 8 12.51 5.89 -9.91
N ASP A 9 13.46 4.97 -9.74
CA ASP A 9 14.41 4.64 -10.80
C ASP A 9 13.79 3.53 -11.65
N LEU A 10 13.51 3.85 -12.91
CA LEU A 10 13.00 2.90 -13.88
C LEU A 10 13.98 2.86 -15.05
N LEU A 11 14.37 1.63 -15.42
CA LEU A 11 15.22 1.36 -16.58
C LEU A 11 16.62 1.98 -16.51
N GLY A 12 17.12 2.35 -15.31
CA GLY A 12 18.47 2.91 -15.14
C GLY A 12 18.62 4.33 -15.68
N GLN A 13 17.51 5.04 -15.90
CA GLN A 13 17.50 6.43 -16.36
C GLN A 13 17.62 7.44 -15.20
N GLY A 14 17.82 6.95 -13.97
CA GLY A 14 17.86 7.76 -12.76
C GLY A 14 16.48 7.96 -12.14
N ARG A 15 16.46 8.65 -10.99
CA ARG A 15 15.24 8.86 -10.20
C ARG A 15 14.33 9.90 -10.86
N LEU A 16 13.22 9.46 -11.42
CA LEU A 16 12.17 10.30 -11.99
C LEU A 16 11.00 10.45 -11.00
N PRO A 17 10.33 11.61 -10.96
CA PRO A 17 9.14 11.76 -10.16
C PRO A 17 8.05 10.82 -10.67
N PHE A 18 7.36 10.15 -9.77
CA PHE A 18 6.21 9.32 -10.10
C PHE A 18 4.96 9.78 -9.35
N SER A 19 3.82 9.45 -9.94
CA SER A 19 2.53 9.50 -9.27
C SER A 19 1.76 8.23 -9.57
N ALA A 20 1.14 7.63 -8.56
CA ALA A 20 0.34 6.43 -8.71
C ALA A 20 -1.01 6.58 -8.00
N THR A 21 -2.03 5.93 -8.56
CA THR A 21 -3.25 5.64 -7.81
C THR A 21 -3.12 4.22 -7.29
N ALA A 22 -3.44 3.99 -6.02
CA ALA A 22 -3.35 2.69 -5.40
C ALA A 22 -4.61 2.34 -4.60
N TYR A 23 -4.89 1.03 -4.51
CA TYR A 23 -5.70 0.50 -3.43
C TYR A 23 -4.82 0.38 -2.18
N LEU A 24 -5.40 0.73 -1.05
CA LEU A 24 -4.86 0.40 0.26
C LEU A 24 -5.75 -0.70 0.81
N GLU A 25 -5.15 -1.82 1.20
CA GLU A 25 -5.82 -3.06 1.55
C GLU A 25 -5.22 -3.62 2.85
N LYS A 26 -6.00 -4.41 3.59
CA LYS A 26 -5.50 -5.14 4.76
C LYS A 26 -4.71 -6.35 4.25
N ALA A 27 -3.40 -6.37 4.47
CA ALA A 27 -2.57 -7.52 4.09
C ALA A 27 -2.52 -8.57 5.21
N SER A 28 -2.51 -8.13 6.46
CA SER A 28 -2.64 -8.98 7.64
C SER A 28 -3.27 -8.21 8.79
N ASP A 29 -3.43 -8.87 9.93
CA ASP A 29 -3.81 -8.23 11.19
C ASP A 29 -2.78 -7.19 11.68
N GLN A 30 -1.60 -7.11 11.06
CA GLN A 30 -0.49 -6.24 11.46
C GLN A 30 0.14 -5.44 10.31
N SER A 31 -0.48 -5.46 9.12
CA SER A 31 0.08 -4.77 7.96
C SER A 31 -1.00 -4.32 6.99
N LEU A 32 -0.68 -3.25 6.28
CA LEU A 32 -1.43 -2.80 5.13
C LEU A 32 -0.59 -2.93 3.87
N ARG A 33 -1.27 -3.09 2.73
CA ARG A 33 -0.65 -3.17 1.42
C ARG A 33 -1.19 -2.09 0.51
N LEU A 34 -0.27 -1.40 -0.15
CA LEU A 34 -0.53 -0.50 -1.26
C LEU A 34 -0.34 -1.26 -2.56
N THR A 35 -1.43 -1.44 -3.29
CA THR A 35 -1.44 -2.08 -4.60
C THR A 35 -1.72 -1.00 -5.65
N PRO A 36 -0.71 -0.56 -6.42
CA PRO A 36 -0.92 0.40 -7.49
C PRO A 36 -1.87 -0.15 -8.55
N ILE A 37 -2.75 0.70 -9.06
CA ILE A 37 -3.66 0.40 -10.19
C ILE A 37 -3.34 1.22 -11.43
N GLY A 38 -2.48 2.22 -11.30
CA GLY A 38 -1.91 2.99 -12.39
C GLY A 38 -0.67 3.73 -11.94
N LEU A 39 0.24 3.99 -12.87
CA LEU A 39 1.50 4.66 -12.60
C LEU A 39 1.80 5.67 -13.72
N LYS A 40 2.18 6.88 -13.32
CA LYS A 40 2.78 7.89 -14.20
C LYS A 40 4.20 8.19 -13.74
N VAL A 41 5.10 8.39 -14.68
CA VAL A 41 6.53 8.68 -14.44
C VAL A 41 6.90 9.89 -15.29
N GLY A 42 7.48 10.92 -14.68
CA GLY A 42 7.70 12.20 -15.37
C GLY A 42 6.41 12.82 -15.91
N GLY A 43 5.26 12.51 -15.32
CA GLY A 43 3.94 12.94 -15.79
C GLY A 43 3.31 12.06 -16.89
N VAL A 44 4.04 11.08 -17.43
CA VAL A 44 3.57 10.22 -18.53
C VAL A 44 3.02 8.89 -17.98
N PRO A 45 1.79 8.48 -18.32
CA PRO A 45 1.26 7.17 -17.96
C PRO A 45 2.08 6.02 -18.54
N LEU A 46 2.39 5.02 -17.72
CA LEU A 46 3.05 3.81 -18.18
C LEU A 46 2.09 2.94 -19.00
N LEU A 47 2.60 2.40 -20.11
CA LEU A 47 1.87 1.42 -20.91
C LEU A 47 1.53 0.18 -20.07
N SER A 48 0.35 -0.39 -20.28
CA SER A 48 -0.19 -1.51 -19.48
C SER A 48 0.75 -2.71 -19.37
N GLY A 49 1.47 -3.04 -20.45
CA GLY A 49 2.47 -4.12 -20.47
C GLY A 49 3.69 -3.84 -19.58
N LEU A 50 4.18 -2.60 -19.56
CA LEU A 50 5.26 -2.20 -18.66
C LEU A 50 4.76 -2.12 -17.22
N PHE A 51 3.59 -1.53 -16.99
CA PHE A 51 2.98 -1.45 -15.67
C PHE A 51 2.87 -2.83 -15.01
N LYS A 52 2.39 -3.85 -15.72
CA LYS A 52 2.32 -5.24 -15.21
C LYS A 52 3.68 -5.81 -14.79
N ARG A 53 4.78 -5.41 -15.45
CA ARG A 53 6.14 -5.85 -15.08
C ARG A 53 6.65 -5.18 -13.80
N TYR A 54 6.19 -3.97 -13.52
CA TYR A 54 6.65 -3.19 -12.37
C TYR A 54 5.71 -3.28 -11.17
N VAL A 55 4.42 -3.59 -11.37
CA VAL A 55 3.40 -3.53 -10.30
C VAL A 55 3.83 -4.30 -9.06
N SER A 56 4.38 -5.52 -9.19
CA SER A 56 4.86 -6.30 -8.05
C SER A 56 6.06 -5.67 -7.32
N LYS A 57 6.90 -4.90 -8.01
CA LYS A 57 8.05 -4.20 -7.43
C LYS A 57 7.67 -2.89 -6.72
N ILE A 58 6.51 -2.34 -7.07
CA ILE A 58 5.99 -1.08 -6.49
C ILE A 58 4.79 -1.32 -5.56
N THR A 59 4.28 -2.56 -5.49
CA THR A 59 3.40 -3.01 -4.43
C THR A 59 4.18 -2.98 -3.13
N TRP A 60 3.67 -2.22 -2.18
CA TRP A 60 4.35 -1.99 -0.91
C TRP A 60 3.49 -2.53 0.22
N GLU A 61 4.03 -3.47 1.00
CA GLU A 61 3.45 -3.87 2.27
C GLU A 61 4.22 -3.17 3.40
N PHE A 62 3.50 -2.47 4.28
CA PHE A 62 4.09 -1.79 5.42
C PHE A 62 3.47 -2.29 6.72
N PRO A 63 4.32 -2.52 7.74
CA PRO A 63 3.83 -2.94 9.05
C PRO A 63 3.11 -1.79 9.75
N LEU A 64 2.17 -2.15 10.61
CA LEU A 64 1.54 -1.23 11.56
C LEU A 64 2.23 -1.37 12.91
N GLU A 65 2.73 -0.26 13.44
CA GLU A 65 3.28 -0.23 14.80
C GLU A 65 2.12 -0.29 15.81
N MET A 66 1.83 -1.49 16.29
CA MET A 66 0.80 -1.75 17.29
C MET A 66 1.40 -2.41 18.54
N PRO A 67 0.95 -2.00 19.74
CA PRO A 67 1.32 -2.72 20.95
C PRO A 67 0.64 -4.09 20.97
N TRP A 68 1.35 -5.11 21.47
CA TRP A 68 0.72 -6.39 21.81
C TRP A 68 -0.30 -6.20 22.96
N PRO A 69 -1.46 -6.89 22.99
CA PRO A 69 -1.96 -7.90 22.05
C PRO A 69 -2.93 -7.33 20.99
N VAL A 70 -2.69 -6.12 20.48
CA VAL A 70 -3.65 -5.44 19.59
C VAL A 70 -3.43 -5.83 18.12
N ARG A 71 -4.54 -6.00 17.40
CA ARG A 71 -4.58 -6.35 15.98
C ARG A 71 -5.53 -5.43 15.23
N LEU A 72 -5.23 -5.20 13.95
CA LEU A 72 -6.13 -4.51 13.03
C LEU A 72 -7.34 -5.39 12.73
N ASP A 73 -8.53 -4.93 13.07
CA ASP A 73 -9.78 -5.61 12.70
C ASP A 73 -10.23 -5.14 11.31
N THR A 74 -10.52 -3.85 11.18
CA THR A 74 -10.96 -3.21 9.94
C THR A 74 -10.40 -1.79 9.81
N PHE A 75 -10.46 -1.24 8.60
CA PHE A 75 -10.13 0.16 8.36
C PHE A 75 -10.98 0.75 7.23
N GLN A 76 -11.08 2.08 7.21
CA GLN A 76 -11.78 2.84 6.20
C GLN A 76 -10.97 4.07 5.80
N ILE A 77 -10.87 4.29 4.49
CA ILE A 77 -10.25 5.49 3.93
C ILE A 77 -11.33 6.55 3.79
N LYS A 78 -11.15 7.71 4.42
CA LYS A 78 -12.00 8.89 4.25
C LYS A 78 -11.16 10.05 3.71
N PRO A 79 -11.78 11.09 3.13
CA PRO A 79 -11.03 12.28 2.73
C PRO A 79 -10.19 12.83 3.89
N GLY A 80 -8.86 12.89 3.68
CA GLY A 80 -7.90 13.43 4.65
C GLY A 80 -7.51 12.52 5.82
N VAL A 81 -8.17 11.37 6.04
CA VAL A 81 -7.88 10.49 7.18
C VAL A 81 -8.07 9.01 6.85
N ILE A 82 -7.30 8.14 7.52
CA ILE A 82 -7.56 6.70 7.56
C ILE A 82 -8.10 6.39 8.95
N LYS A 83 -9.32 5.84 9.02
CA LYS A 83 -9.89 5.31 10.25
C LYS A 83 -9.51 3.86 10.39
N MET A 84 -8.96 3.46 11.53
CA MET A 84 -8.58 2.09 11.82
C MET A 84 -9.28 1.65 13.10
N GLU A 85 -9.83 0.44 13.08
CA GLU A 85 -10.46 -0.21 14.22
C GLU A 85 -9.61 -1.40 14.63
N TRP A 86 -9.39 -1.51 15.93
CA TRP A 86 -8.45 -2.47 16.52
C TRP A 86 -9.19 -3.37 17.51
N ARG A 87 -8.67 -4.57 17.69
CA ARG A 87 -9.16 -5.51 18.69
C ARG A 87 -8.01 -6.17 19.44
N GLU A 88 -8.23 -6.50 20.70
CA GLU A 88 -7.34 -7.37 21.43
C GLU A 88 -7.42 -8.80 20.89
N GLU A 89 -6.26 -9.42 20.76
CA GLU A 89 -6.13 -10.85 20.54
C GLU A 89 -6.61 -11.58 21.79
N ARG A 90 -7.66 -12.39 21.64
CA ARG A 90 -8.09 -13.27 22.72
C ARG A 90 -7.08 -14.41 22.83
N GLU A 91 -6.36 -14.50 23.95
CA GLU A 91 -5.66 -15.73 24.31
C GLU A 91 -6.68 -16.86 24.43
N GLY A 92 -6.69 -17.80 23.48
CA GLY A 92 -7.55 -18.99 23.57
C GLY A 92 -8.12 -19.45 22.24
N GLY A 93 -7.31 -20.16 21.46
CA GLY A 93 -7.73 -20.87 20.25
C GLY A 93 -6.86 -22.09 19.98
N LYS A 94 -6.46 -22.83 21.01
CA LYS A 94 -6.10 -24.25 20.82
C LYS A 94 -7.41 -25.03 20.72
N GLY A 95 -7.88 -25.21 19.50
CA GLY A 95 -8.79 -26.31 19.15
C GLY A 95 -7.97 -27.55 18.84
#